data_AF-A0A8J8G786-F1
#
_entry.id   AF-A0A8J8G786-F1
#
_cell.length_a   1.000
_cell.length_b   1.000
_cell.length_c   1.000
_cell.angle_alpha   90.00
_cell.angle_beta   90.00
_cell.angle_gamma   90.00
#
_symmetry.space_group_name_H-M   'P 1'
#
loop_
_entity.id
_entity.type
_entity.pdbx_description
1 polymer ?
#
loop_
_entity_poly.entity_id
_entity_poly.type
_entity_poly.pdbx_seq_one_letter_code
_entity_poly.pdbx_strand_id
1 'polypeptide(L)'
;MNKFKILKYESKTQIILSAIATVICLFTLAMGGGDELTFAFLISLFLIGFFNIIGFIIRLIVVKNQLNFIYIALLFGYFVIISTLTNVMQLREEILINIGGSFAVLLNVFYLWYGDYLVKNWAIEDKNV
;
A
#
# COMPACT_ATOMS: atom_id res chain seq x y z
N MET A 1 26.56 -1.71 -1.35
CA MET A 1 25.45 -0.79 -1.67
C MET A 1 24.91 -0.26 -0.35
N ASN A 2 24.86 1.06 -0.13
CA ASN A 2 24.43 1.61 1.17
C ASN A 2 22.91 1.39 1.34
N LYS A 3 22.54 0.45 2.22
CA LYS A 3 21.14 0.03 2.49
C LYS A 3 20.25 1.23 2.83
N PHE A 4 20.77 2.17 3.61
CA PHE A 4 20.07 3.39 3.99
C PHE A 4 19.67 4.24 2.76
N LYS A 5 20.58 4.40 1.79
CA LYS A 5 20.27 5.16 0.56
C LYS A 5 19.14 4.52 -0.26
N ILE A 6 19.11 3.18 -0.35
CA ILE A 6 18.08 2.44 -1.07
C ILE A 6 16.73 2.60 -0.39
N LEU A 7 16.67 2.36 0.93
CA LEU A 7 15.43 2.49 1.72
C LEU A 7 14.87 3.91 1.67
N LYS A 8 15.75 4.92 1.78
CA LYS A 8 15.36 6.33 1.69
C LYS A 8 14.77 6.68 0.33
N TYR A 9 15.36 6.18 -0.76
CA TYR A 9 14.86 6.44 -2.11
C TYR A 9 13.51 5.74 -2.34
N GLU A 10 13.42 4.46 -2.01
CA GLU A 10 12.20 3.67 -2.11
C GLU A 10 11.05 4.31 -1.33
N SER A 11 11.26 4.64 -0.06
CA SER A 11 10.22 5.24 0.78
C SER A 11 9.76 6.61 0.25
N LYS A 12 10.67 7.43 -0.29
CA LYS A 12 10.31 8.69 -0.96
C LYS A 12 9.44 8.46 -2.20
N THR A 13 9.82 7.51 -3.04
CA THR A 13 9.04 7.16 -4.24
C THR A 13 7.63 6.70 -3.85
N GLN A 14 7.49 5.89 -2.81
CA GLN A 14 6.19 5.39 -2.36
C GLN A 14 5.29 6.47 -1.76
N ILE A 15 5.86 7.42 -1.02
CA ILE A 15 5.12 8.59 -0.52
C ILE A 15 4.58 9.41 -1.71
N ILE A 16 5.42 9.67 -2.72
CA ILE A 16 5.02 10.43 -3.91
C ILE A 16 3.91 9.70 -4.66
N LEU A 17 4.06 8.40 -4.92
CA LEU A 17 3.06 7.60 -5.62
C LEU A 17 1.74 7.53 -4.84
N SER A 18 1.81 7.36 -3.52
CA SER A 18 0.64 7.38 -2.64
C SER A 18 -0.08 8.72 -2.68
N ALA A 19 0.66 9.83 -2.66
CA ALA A 19 0.10 11.17 -2.72
C ALA A 19 -0.59 11.42 -4.07
N ILE A 20 0.06 11.08 -5.19
CA ILE A 20 -0.53 11.20 -6.54
C ILE A 20 -1.83 10.40 -6.64
N ALA A 21 -1.80 9.14 -6.22
CA ALA A 21 -2.97 8.28 -6.31
C ALA A 21 -4.10 8.73 -5.37
N THR A 22 -3.77 9.30 -4.21
CA THR A 22 -4.76 9.92 -3.31
C THR A 22 -5.41 11.15 -3.96
N VAL A 23 -4.62 12.00 -4.64
CA VAL A 23 -5.15 13.16 -5.37
C VAL A 23 -6.08 12.74 -6.50
N ILE A 24 -5.69 11.73 -7.29
CA ILE A 24 -6.53 11.17 -8.36
C ILE A 24 -7.85 10.66 -7.76
N CYS A 25 -7.76 9.86 -6.70
CA CYS A 25 -8.90 9.33 -5.96
C CYS A 25 -9.86 10.43 -5.46
N LEU A 26 -9.34 11.47 -4.80
CA LEU A 26 -10.15 12.59 -4.31
C LEU A 26 -10.79 13.39 -5.44
N PHE A 27 -10.07 13.58 -6.56
CA PHE A 27 -10.60 14.25 -7.74
C PHE A 27 -11.73 13.46 -8.37
N THR A 28 -11.57 12.13 -8.49
CA THR A 28 -12.60 11.22 -8.97
C THR A 28 -13.84 11.23 -8.05
N LEU A 29 -13.66 11.25 -6.72
CA LEU A 29 -14.80 11.36 -5.78
C LEU A 29 -15.52 12.71 -5.88
N ALA A 30 -14.79 13.81 -6.11
CA ALA A 30 -15.36 15.16 -6.21
C ALA A 30 -16.18 15.39 -7.49
N MET A 31 -15.94 14.62 -8.57
CA MET A 31 -16.64 14.76 -9.85
C MET A 31 -18.03 14.10 -9.90
N GLY A 32 -18.45 13.38 -8.85
CA GLY A 32 -19.77 12.75 -8.77
C GLY A 32 -19.83 11.37 -9.46
N GLY A 33 -20.33 10.37 -8.74
CA GLY A 33 -20.22 8.95 -9.10
C GLY A 33 -21.13 8.51 -10.25
N GLY A 34 -20.50 8.27 -11.40
CA GLY A 34 -20.97 7.30 -12.39
C GLY A 34 -20.07 6.06 -12.38
N ASP A 35 -20.52 4.97 -13.01
CA ASP A 35 -19.80 3.68 -13.04
C ASP A 35 -18.35 3.81 -13.55
N GLU A 36 -18.11 4.71 -14.49
CA GLU A 36 -16.76 5.01 -15.02
C GLU A 36 -15.81 5.63 -13.98
N LEU A 37 -16.33 6.46 -13.07
CA LEU A 37 -15.53 7.06 -11.98
C LEU A 37 -15.26 6.05 -10.86
N THR A 38 -16.22 5.20 -10.53
CA THR A 38 -16.04 4.09 -9.59
C THR A 38 -14.95 3.14 -10.08
N PHE A 39 -14.92 2.85 -11.38
CA PHE A 39 -13.87 2.06 -12.02
C PHE A 39 -12.49 2.75 -11.97
N ALA A 40 -12.40 4.05 -12.21
CA ALA A 40 -11.16 4.82 -12.10
C ALA A 40 -10.61 4.87 -10.66
N PHE A 41 -11.48 4.93 -9.66
CA PHE A 41 -11.14 4.83 -8.24
C PHE A 41 -10.56 3.44 -7.91
N LEU A 42 -11.18 2.37 -8.39
CA LEU A 42 -10.69 1.00 -8.23
C LEU A 42 -9.31 0.79 -8.88
N ILE A 43 -9.11 1.31 -10.09
CA ILE A 43 -7.79 1.28 -10.76
C ILE A 43 -6.75 2.02 -9.93
N SER A 44 -7.09 3.19 -9.36
CA SER A 44 -6.17 3.97 -8.54
C SER A 44 -5.76 3.21 -7.27
N LEU A 45 -6.70 2.56 -6.60
CA LEU A 45 -6.41 1.70 -5.44
C LEU A 45 -5.56 0.47 -5.82
N PHE A 46 -5.85 -0.15 -6.96
CA PHE A 46 -5.07 -1.27 -7.47
C PHE A 46 -3.62 -0.87 -7.75
N LEU A 47 -3.40 0.28 -8.39
CA LEU A 47 -2.06 0.80 -8.69
C LEU A 47 -1.28 1.10 -7.40
N ILE A 48 -1.91 1.71 -6.39
CA ILE A 48 -1.27 1.91 -5.06
C ILE A 48 -0.82 0.56 -4.50
N GLY A 49 -1.72 -0.43 -4.47
CA GLY A 49 -1.42 -1.77 -3.96
C GLY A 49 -0.26 -2.43 -4.72
N PHE A 50 -0.27 -2.33 -6.04
CA PHE A 50 0.79 -2.86 -6.90
C PHE A 50 2.15 -2.23 -6.61
N PHE A 51 2.23 -0.89 -6.52
CA PHE A 51 3.48 -0.21 -6.20
C PHE A 51 3.97 -0.51 -4.79
N ASN A 52 3.06 -0.63 -3.81
CA ASN A 52 3.42 -1.05 -2.45
C ASN A 52 4.01 -2.46 -2.41
N ILE A 53 3.49 -3.39 -3.22
CA ILE A 53 4.07 -4.74 -3.35
C ILE A 53 5.49 -4.67 -3.92
N ILE A 54 5.72 -3.88 -4.97
CA ILE A 54 7.06 -3.70 -5.55
C ILE A 54 8.03 -3.14 -4.51
N GLY A 55 7.64 -2.06 -3.83
CA GLY A 55 8.47 -1.45 -2.79
C GLY A 55 8.74 -2.41 -1.63
N PHE A 56 7.75 -3.24 -1.28
CA PHE A 56 7.90 -4.25 -0.25
C PHE A 56 8.89 -5.35 -0.65
N ILE A 57 8.89 -5.80 -1.91
CA ILE A 57 9.89 -6.75 -2.44
C ILE A 57 11.30 -6.15 -2.33
N ILE A 58 11.46 -4.85 -2.65
CA ILE A 58 12.73 -4.15 -2.48
C ILE A 58 13.16 -4.19 -1.00
N ARG A 59 12.24 -3.93 -0.06
CA ARG A 59 12.53 -3.98 1.38
C ARG A 59 12.92 -5.36 1.87
N LEU A 60 12.26 -6.42 1.39
CA LEU A 60 12.62 -7.82 1.70
C LEU A 60 14.05 -8.16 1.30
N ILE A 61 14.50 -7.68 0.14
CA ILE A 61 15.85 -7.92 -0.38
C ILE A 61 16.89 -7.13 0.44
N VAL A 62 16.56 -5.91 0.86
CA VAL A 62 17.51 -5.02 1.55
C VAL A 62 17.61 -5.31 3.06
N VAL A 63 16.50 -5.66 3.71
CA VAL A 63 16.40 -5.78 5.17
C VAL A 63 15.65 -7.06 5.58
N LYS A 64 16.29 -7.87 6.42
CA LYS A 64 15.61 -8.93 7.17
C LYS A 64 15.01 -8.33 8.45
N ASN A 65 13.68 -8.19 8.51
CA ASN A 65 12.97 -7.68 9.68
C ASN A 65 11.66 -8.47 9.88
N GLN A 66 11.27 -8.75 11.13
CA GLN A 66 10.05 -9.48 11.50
C GLN A 66 8.77 -8.76 11.02
N LEU A 67 8.80 -7.42 10.92
CA LEU A 67 7.70 -6.63 10.39
C LEU A 67 7.38 -6.95 8.92
N ASN A 68 8.34 -7.50 8.16
CA ASN A 68 8.05 -8.03 6.81
C ASN A 68 7.03 -9.17 6.85
N PHE A 69 7.15 -10.08 7.84
CA PHE A 69 6.21 -11.20 7.97
C PHE A 69 4.80 -10.71 8.31
N ILE A 70 4.70 -9.72 9.20
CA ILE A 70 3.42 -9.08 9.56
C ILE A 70 2.78 -8.44 8.32
N TYR A 71 3.56 -7.72 7.51
CA TYR A 71 3.04 -7.12 6.28
C TYR A 71 2.53 -8.17 5.28
N ILE A 72 3.28 -9.27 5.08
CA ILE A 72 2.85 -10.38 4.21
C ILE A 72 1.56 -11.01 4.74
N ALA A 73 1.45 -11.24 6.05
CA ALA A 73 0.26 -11.82 6.66
C ALA A 73 -0.96 -10.90 6.49
N LEU A 74 -0.80 -9.59 6.66
CA LEU A 74 -1.87 -8.61 6.41
C LEU A 74 -2.27 -8.58 4.92
N LEU A 75 -1.31 -8.65 4.01
CA LEU A 75 -1.54 -8.68 2.57
C LEU A 75 -2.28 -9.96 2.15
N PHE A 76 -1.89 -11.10 2.70
CA PHE A 76 -2.58 -12.37 2.46
C PHE A 76 -3.99 -12.36 3.05
N GLY A 77 -4.15 -11.87 4.28
CA GLY A 77 -5.45 -11.68 4.92
C GLY A 77 -6.38 -10.79 4.09
N TYR A 78 -5.86 -9.72 3.50
CA TYR A 78 -6.60 -8.86 2.57
C TYR A 78 -7.15 -9.63 1.36
N PHE A 79 -6.31 -10.41 0.67
CA PHE A 79 -6.76 -11.20 -0.48
C PHE A 79 -7.78 -12.27 -0.09
N VAL A 80 -7.61 -12.91 1.07
CA VAL A 80 -8.59 -13.89 1.59
C VAL A 80 -9.92 -13.21 1.90
N ILE A 81 -9.91 -12.06 2.58
CA ILE A 81 -11.13 -11.32 2.92
C ILE A 81 -11.85 -10.89 1.65
N ILE A 82 -11.14 -10.25 0.70
CA ILE A 82 -11.75 -9.84 -0.58
C ILE A 82 -12.32 -11.06 -1.30
N SER A 83 -11.53 -12.11 -1.51
CA SER A 83 -11.98 -13.31 -2.23
C SER A 83 -13.19 -13.98 -1.57
N THR A 84 -13.22 -14.02 -0.24
CA THR A 84 -14.36 -14.54 0.52
C THR A 84 -15.60 -13.66 0.34
N LEU A 85 -15.45 -12.33 0.41
CA LEU A 85 -16.54 -11.38 0.21
C LEU A 85 -17.11 -11.46 -1.22
N THR A 86 -16.25 -11.64 -2.23
CA THR A 86 -16.68 -11.80 -3.63
C THR A 86 -17.43 -13.12 -3.85
N ASN A 87 -16.96 -14.22 -3.24
CA ASN A 87 -17.51 -15.56 -3.48
C ASN A 87 -18.74 -15.90 -2.61
N VAL A 88 -18.76 -15.49 -1.35
CA VAL A 88 -19.76 -15.97 -0.38
C VAL A 88 -21.00 -15.09 -0.34
N MET A 89 -20.85 -13.78 -0.52
CA MET A 89 -21.92 -12.87 -0.14
C MET A 89 -22.70 -12.26 -1.31
N GLN A 90 -22.34 -12.57 -2.59
CA GLN A 90 -22.86 -11.85 -3.77
C GLN A 90 -23.03 -10.36 -3.48
N LEU A 91 -22.05 -9.79 -2.76
CA LEU A 91 -22.18 -8.47 -2.17
C LEU A 91 -22.34 -7.45 -3.30
N ARG A 92 -23.22 -6.48 -3.08
CA ARG A 92 -23.30 -5.30 -3.95
C ARG A 92 -21.90 -4.72 -4.11
N GLU A 93 -21.53 -4.41 -5.35
CA GLU A 93 -20.20 -3.91 -5.70
C GLU A 93 -19.74 -2.77 -4.79
N GLU A 94 -20.65 -1.87 -4.40
CA GLU A 94 -20.41 -0.76 -3.47
C GLU A 94 -19.79 -1.19 -2.13
N ILE A 95 -20.23 -2.31 -1.55
CA ILE A 95 -19.71 -2.79 -0.26
C ILE A 95 -18.30 -3.39 -0.45
N LEU A 96 -18.08 -4.10 -1.55
CA LEU A 96 -16.78 -4.65 -1.91
C LEU A 96 -15.75 -3.53 -2.13
N ILE A 97 -16.17 -2.46 -2.80
CA ILE A 97 -15.37 -1.25 -3.06
C ILE A 97 -15.04 -0.53 -1.75
N ASN A 98 -16.03 -0.35 -0.87
CA ASN A 98 -15.81 0.34 0.40
C ASN A 98 -14.90 -0.45 1.36
N ILE A 99 -15.14 -1.76 1.54
CA ILE A 99 -14.32 -2.59 2.43
C ILE A 99 -12.93 -2.81 1.83
N GLY A 100 -12.85 -3.18 0.56
CA GLY A 100 -11.58 -3.38 -0.15
C GLY A 100 -10.75 -2.11 -0.21
N GLY A 101 -11.38 -0.97 -0.52
CA GLY A 101 -10.72 0.33 -0.54
C GLY A 101 -10.23 0.78 0.84
N SER A 102 -11.06 0.65 1.88
CA SER A 102 -10.66 1.01 3.25
C SER A 102 -9.48 0.16 3.74
N PHE A 103 -9.49 -1.15 3.46
CA PHE A 103 -8.39 -2.04 3.85
C PHE A 103 -7.12 -1.75 3.05
N ALA A 104 -7.24 -1.44 1.75
CA ALA A 104 -6.11 -1.03 0.93
C ALA A 104 -5.44 0.25 1.44
N VAL A 105 -6.24 1.23 1.91
CA VAL A 105 -5.73 2.44 2.56
C VAL A 105 -4.98 2.10 3.85
N LEU A 106 -5.54 1.23 4.71
CA LEU A 106 -4.88 0.79 5.94
C LEU A 106 -3.54 0.08 5.66
N LEU A 107 -3.50 -0.81 4.67
CA LEU A 107 -2.26 -1.47 4.22
C LEU A 107 -1.24 -0.45 3.73
N ASN A 108 -1.67 0.57 2.97
CA ASN A 108 -0.78 1.62 2.50
C ASN A 108 -0.19 2.44 3.66
N VAL A 109 -1.03 2.84 4.63
CA VAL A 109 -0.58 3.58 5.82
C VAL A 109 0.43 2.76 6.62
N PHE A 110 0.13 1.47 6.87
CA PHE A 110 1.05 0.58 7.56
C PHE A 110 2.37 0.43 6.80
N TYR A 111 2.30 0.29 5.47
CA TYR A 111 3.47 0.18 4.61
C TYR A 111 4.36 1.43 4.70
N LEU A 112 3.80 2.62 4.62
CA LEU A 112 4.55 3.88 4.72
C LEU A 112 5.17 4.06 6.10
N TRP A 113 4.40 3.80 7.16
CA TRP A 113 4.88 3.85 8.55
C TRP A 113 6.06 2.89 8.77
N TYR A 114 5.93 1.66 8.30
CA TYR A 114 6.99 0.66 8.39
C TYR A 114 8.25 1.08 7.61
N GLY A 115 8.09 1.71 6.45
CA GLY A 115 9.20 2.25 5.65
C GLY A 115 9.97 3.33 6.40
N ASP A 116 9.26 4.29 6.98
CA ASP A 116 9.86 5.35 7.79
C ASP A 116 10.59 4.80 9.02
N TYR A 117 10.01 3.80 9.70
CA TYR A 117 10.65 3.09 10.80
C TYR A 117 11.99 2.46 10.39
N LEU A 118 12.04 1.76 9.25
CA LEU A 118 13.28 1.18 8.74
C LEU A 118 14.31 2.26 8.41
N VAL A 119 13.91 3.33 7.71
CA VAL A 119 14.83 4.42 7.34
C VAL A 119 15.44 5.05 8.60
N LYS A 120 14.67 5.28 9.66
CA LYS A 120 15.15 5.83 10.93
C LYS A 120 16.15 4.90 11.62
N ASN A 121 15.84 3.61 11.72
CA ASN A 121 16.72 2.65 12.38
C ASN A 121 18.04 2.48 11.64
N TRP A 122 18.00 2.36 10.31
CA TRP A 122 19.21 2.22 9.50
C TRP A 122 20.00 3.54 9.39
N ALA A 123 19.38 4.70 9.59
CA ALA A 123 20.09 5.98 9.72
C ALA A 123 20.91 6.07 11.01
N ILE A 124 20.48 5.39 12.09
CA ILE A 124 21.22 5.32 13.35
C ILE A 124 22.43 4.39 13.18
N GLU A 125 22.25 3.24 12.52
CA GLU A 125 23.35 2.32 12.24
C GLU A 125 24.42 2.92 11.31
N ASP A 126 24.03 3.64 10.23
CA ASP A 126 24.97 4.31 9.30
C ASP A 126 25.75 5.47 9.96
N LYS A 127 25.29 5.98 11.12
CA LYS A 127 26.03 6.99 11.92
C LYS A 127 27.01 6.38 12.92
N ASN A 128 26.83 5.11 13.26
CA ASN A 128 27.62 4.39 14.27
C ASN A 128 28.71 3.51 13.63
N VAL A 129 28.82 3.49 12.31
CA VAL A 129 29.83 2.80 11.49
C VAL A 129 30.65 3.85 10.74
#